data_AF-M7MHL8-F1
#
_entry.id   AF-M7MHL8-F1
#
_cell.length_a   1.000
_cell.length_b   1.000
_cell.length_c   1.000
_cell.angle_alpha   90.00
_cell.angle_beta   90.00
_cell.angle_gamma   90.00
#
_symmetry.space_group_name_H-M   'P 1'
#
loop_
_entity.id
_entity.type
_entity.pdbx_description
1 polymer ?
#
loop_
_entity_poly.entity_id
_entity_poly.type
_entity_poly.pdbx_seq_one_letter_code
_entity_poly.pdbx_strand_id
1 'polypeptide(L)'
;MKHLKLGLTAMLFIAFITVNAQEKKTFKIHTVAFYNLENLFDTINDPNKNDEASPIMEMKGDIQEVYKKKVSNMARVISDIGTEVAQNSPVIIGVSEVENREVMEDVANDPLLLDKDYGIVHYDSPDQRGIDVGLFYQKKFFTPLHTSSHELIIFDDDTRERVYTRDQLLVSGKLEDEMIHIIVNHWPSRRGGEARSRPKRVAAAKLNKKIIDSLQTIDPYAKILIMGDLNDDPTNASVKEVLKAEKEKEDVKLKGIYNPMENFFKMGLGSNAYRDSWSLFDQIMMTQPFLEKDYSSFRFYKAGIYNKNYLVNKRGRWKGYPLRSFADGGFTDGFSDHFPVYIFLIKEIQ
;
A
#
# COMPACT_ATOMS: atom_id res chain seq x y z
N MET A 1 32.60 3.75 -65.05
CA MET A 1 32.14 4.56 -63.88
C MET A 1 30.60 4.64 -63.71
N LYS A 2 29.76 4.43 -64.74
CA LYS A 2 28.29 4.43 -64.58
C LYS A 2 27.71 3.17 -63.89
N HIS A 3 28.31 2.00 -64.11
CA HIS A 3 27.83 0.74 -63.49
C HIS A 3 28.14 0.62 -61.99
N LEU A 4 29.15 1.35 -61.49
CA LEU A 4 29.53 1.34 -60.07
C LEU A 4 28.51 2.12 -59.20
N LYS A 5 27.82 3.11 -59.78
CA LYS A 5 26.79 3.89 -59.08
C LYS A 5 25.49 3.11 -58.89
N LEU A 6 25.16 2.20 -59.80
CA LEU A 6 23.93 1.40 -59.71
C LEU A 6 24.03 0.33 -58.61
N GLY A 7 25.20 -0.30 -58.44
CA GLY A 7 25.45 -1.27 -57.36
C GLY A 7 25.40 -0.64 -55.97
N LEU A 8 25.93 0.58 -55.81
CA LEU A 8 25.90 1.30 -54.53
C LEU A 8 24.48 1.71 -54.12
N THR A 9 23.61 2.01 -55.09
CA THR A 9 22.22 2.38 -54.85
C THR A 9 21.37 1.17 -54.45
N ALA A 10 21.65 -0.01 -55.02
CA ALA A 10 21.02 -1.27 -54.62
C ALA A 10 21.48 -1.75 -53.23
N MET A 11 22.75 -1.53 -52.87
CA MET A 11 23.28 -1.85 -51.54
C MET A 11 22.68 -0.96 -50.45
N LEU A 12 22.43 0.32 -50.75
CA LEU A 12 21.71 1.23 -49.87
C LEU A 12 20.23 0.84 -49.70
N PHE A 13 19.58 0.31 -50.73
CA PHE A 13 18.18 -0.14 -50.62
C PHE A 13 18.00 -1.43 -49.80
N ILE A 14 18.98 -2.34 -49.81
CA ILE A 14 18.94 -3.57 -49.01
C ILE A 14 19.23 -3.30 -47.53
N ALA A 15 20.06 -2.29 -47.22
CA ALA A 15 20.36 -1.89 -45.83
C ALA A 15 19.16 -1.24 -45.10
N PHE A 16 18.13 -0.78 -45.81
CA PHE A 16 16.92 -0.20 -45.22
C PHE A 16 15.80 -1.22 -44.93
N ILE A 17 15.96 -2.49 -45.32
CA ILE A 17 14.93 -3.53 -45.10
C ILE A 17 15.17 -4.29 -43.79
N THR A 18 16.35 -4.16 -43.16
CA THR A 18 16.61 -4.70 -41.82
C THR A 18 16.29 -3.68 -40.72
N VAL A 19 15.19 -2.96 -40.86
CA VAL A 19 14.56 -2.34 -39.69
C VAL A 19 13.98 -3.51 -38.90
N ASN A 20 14.72 -3.94 -37.88
CA ASN A 20 14.27 -4.88 -36.88
C ASN A 20 12.87 -4.46 -36.42
N ALA A 21 11.84 -5.16 -36.91
CA ALA A 21 10.57 -5.22 -36.24
C ALA A 21 10.87 -5.88 -34.88
N GLN A 22 11.18 -5.08 -33.86
CA GLN A 22 11.11 -5.57 -32.49
C GLN A 22 9.68 -6.08 -32.33
N GLU A 23 9.53 -7.38 -32.13
CA GLU A 23 8.25 -7.96 -31.75
C GLU A 23 7.68 -7.12 -30.61
N LYS A 24 6.48 -6.58 -30.83
CA LYS A 24 5.86 -5.65 -29.89
C LYS A 24 5.45 -6.46 -28.66
N LYS A 25 6.35 -6.53 -27.68
CA LYS A 25 6.09 -7.18 -26.40
C LYS A 25 4.86 -6.55 -25.75
N THR A 26 3.87 -7.38 -25.49
CA THR A 26 2.67 -7.02 -24.76
C THR A 26 2.85 -7.35 -23.29
N PHE A 27 2.35 -6.48 -22.40
CA PHE A 27 2.45 -6.67 -20.96
C PHE A 27 1.07 -6.62 -20.33
N LYS A 28 0.82 -7.55 -19.42
CA LYS A 28 -0.25 -7.43 -18.43
C LYS A 28 0.23 -6.52 -17.30
N ILE A 29 -0.66 -5.66 -16.81
CA ILE A 29 -0.38 -4.71 -15.73
C ILE A 29 -1.38 -4.94 -14.60
N HIS A 30 -0.89 -5.16 -13.39
CA HIS A 30 -1.70 -5.21 -12.18
C HIS A 30 -1.30 -4.09 -11.23
N THR A 31 -2.29 -3.44 -10.64
CA THR A 31 -2.07 -2.45 -9.58
C THR A 31 -2.16 -3.14 -8.22
N VAL A 32 -1.17 -2.90 -7.36
CA VAL A 32 -1.21 -3.26 -5.93
C VAL A 32 -1.12 -1.98 -5.12
N ALA A 33 -2.00 -1.79 -4.16
CA ALA A 33 -2.13 -0.54 -3.41
C ALA A 33 -2.10 -0.75 -1.89
N PHE A 34 -1.86 0.35 -1.18
CA PHE A 34 -2.10 0.47 0.24
C PHE A 34 -2.86 1.76 0.54
N TYR A 35 -3.83 1.69 1.45
CA TYR A 35 -4.63 2.86 1.85
C TYR A 35 -5.06 2.82 3.32
N ASN A 36 -4.65 3.82 4.10
CA ASN A 36 -5.22 4.10 5.42
C ASN A 36 -6.62 4.72 5.25
N LEU A 37 -7.65 4.08 5.81
CA LEU A 37 -9.07 4.48 5.62
C LEU A 37 -9.55 5.53 6.64
N GLU A 38 -8.66 6.06 7.49
CA GLU A 38 -8.89 7.08 8.53
C GLU A 38 -10.08 6.73 9.44
N ASN A 39 -9.88 5.82 10.39
CA ASN A 39 -10.89 5.34 11.32
C ASN A 39 -12.21 4.99 10.61
N LEU A 40 -12.19 4.01 9.69
CA LEU A 40 -13.40 3.41 9.15
C LEU A 40 -14.04 2.51 10.21
N PHE A 41 -14.92 3.11 10.99
CA PHE A 41 -15.72 2.50 12.04
C PHE A 41 -17.19 2.49 11.61
N ASP A 42 -17.93 1.47 12.03
CA ASP A 42 -19.38 1.42 11.92
C ASP A 42 -20.03 2.29 13.00
N THR A 43 -21.34 2.10 13.21
CA THR A 43 -22.14 2.92 14.14
C THR A 43 -22.64 2.13 15.35
N ILE A 44 -22.03 0.99 15.64
CA ILE A 44 -22.45 0.01 16.64
C ILE A 44 -21.33 -0.13 17.67
N ASN A 45 -21.63 0.18 18.92
CA ASN A 45 -20.67 0.06 20.02
C ASN A 45 -20.35 -1.42 20.33
N ASP A 46 -19.06 -1.80 20.28
CA ASP A 46 -18.52 -2.99 20.93
C ASP A 46 -18.11 -2.69 22.39
N PRO A 47 -18.85 -3.20 23.40
CA PRO A 47 -18.59 -2.91 24.81
C PRO A 47 -17.24 -3.44 25.34
N ASN A 48 -16.50 -4.24 24.56
CA ASN A 48 -15.18 -4.74 24.92
C ASN A 48 -14.03 -3.89 24.34
N LYS A 49 -14.35 -2.91 23.50
CA LYS A 49 -13.40 -2.00 22.86
C LYS A 49 -13.69 -0.56 23.29
N ASN A 50 -12.76 0.33 22.97
CA ASN A 50 -12.92 1.77 23.11
C ASN A 50 -13.13 2.42 21.73
N ASP A 51 -14.07 1.87 21.00
CA ASP A 51 -14.53 2.28 19.66
C ASP A 51 -15.40 3.55 19.71
N GLU A 52 -16.07 3.80 20.84
CA GLU A 52 -16.82 5.05 21.08
C GLU A 52 -15.93 6.31 21.03
N ALA A 53 -14.61 6.14 21.20
CA ALA A 53 -13.62 7.21 21.01
C ALA A 53 -13.23 7.44 19.53
N SER A 54 -13.92 6.79 18.59
CA SER A 54 -13.77 7.04 17.16
C SER A 54 -14.48 8.34 16.74
N PRO A 55 -13.99 9.05 15.70
CA PRO A 55 -14.61 10.29 15.26
C PRO A 55 -16.08 10.18 14.88
N ILE A 56 -16.51 9.02 14.35
CA ILE A 56 -17.90 8.79 13.94
C ILE A 56 -18.83 8.56 15.14
N MET A 57 -18.32 7.97 16.23
CA MET A 57 -19.09 7.76 17.45
C MET A 57 -19.13 9.01 18.35
N GLU A 58 -18.07 9.82 18.34
CA GLU A 58 -18.02 11.09 19.09
C GLU A 58 -18.82 12.23 18.44
N MET A 59 -19.07 12.16 17.13
CA MET A 59 -19.71 13.26 16.42
C MET A 59 -21.22 13.36 16.73
N LYS A 60 -21.76 14.57 16.53
CA LYS A 60 -23.20 14.82 16.65
C LYS A 60 -23.87 14.73 15.27
N GLY A 61 -25.10 14.24 15.24
CA GLY A 61 -25.93 14.21 14.03
C GLY A 61 -26.24 12.79 13.57
N ASP A 62 -26.53 12.63 12.27
CA ASP A 62 -26.84 11.33 11.67
C ASP A 62 -25.55 10.58 11.31
N ILE A 63 -25.03 9.84 12.29
CA ILE A 63 -23.79 9.06 12.16
C ILE A 63 -23.92 7.94 11.12
N GLN A 64 -25.13 7.44 10.88
CA GLN A 64 -25.38 6.39 9.89
C GLN A 64 -25.33 6.96 8.47
N GLU A 65 -25.92 8.14 8.22
CA GLU A 65 -25.74 8.79 6.92
C GLU A 65 -24.25 9.07 6.63
N VAL A 66 -23.50 9.50 7.64
CA VAL A 66 -22.05 9.73 7.54
C VAL A 66 -21.29 8.44 7.25
N TYR A 67 -21.61 7.35 7.94
CA TYR A 67 -21.00 6.03 7.71
C TYR A 67 -21.14 5.60 6.25
N LYS A 68 -22.36 5.63 5.69
CA LYS A 68 -22.62 5.30 4.28
C LYS A 68 -21.81 6.17 3.31
N LYS A 69 -21.72 7.47 3.58
CA LYS A 69 -20.92 8.39 2.74
C LYS A 69 -19.43 8.05 2.84
N LYS A 70 -18.91 7.76 4.03
CA LYS A 70 -17.52 7.38 4.23
C LYS A 70 -17.20 6.08 3.50
N VAL A 71 -18.05 5.04 3.60
CA VAL A 71 -17.92 3.79 2.85
C VAL A 71 -17.85 4.05 1.34
N SER A 72 -18.79 4.85 0.81
CA SER A 72 -18.80 5.16 -0.63
C SER A 72 -17.60 6.00 -1.08
N ASN A 73 -17.12 6.91 -0.22
CA ASN A 73 -15.89 7.65 -0.45
C ASN A 73 -14.69 6.71 -0.53
N MET A 74 -14.56 5.73 0.38
CA MET A 74 -13.47 4.74 0.35
C MET A 74 -13.54 3.87 -0.91
N ALA A 75 -14.74 3.39 -1.24
CA ALA A 75 -14.99 2.58 -2.43
C ALA A 75 -14.58 3.33 -3.71
N ARG A 76 -14.93 4.62 -3.82
CA ARG A 76 -14.53 5.47 -4.94
C ARG A 76 -13.01 5.53 -5.08
N VAL A 77 -12.28 5.79 -4.00
CA VAL A 77 -10.81 5.86 -4.06
C VAL A 77 -10.24 4.54 -4.55
N ILE A 78 -10.66 3.42 -3.94
CA ILE A 78 -10.20 2.08 -4.31
C ILE A 78 -10.51 1.78 -5.78
N SER A 79 -11.69 2.16 -6.27
CA SER A 79 -12.10 1.93 -7.64
C SER A 79 -11.21 2.66 -8.65
N ASP A 80 -10.71 3.85 -8.29
CA ASP A 80 -9.99 4.73 -9.21
C ASP A 80 -8.46 4.49 -9.25
N ILE A 81 -7.83 3.98 -8.19
CA ILE A 81 -6.37 3.86 -8.09
C ILE A 81 -5.80 3.02 -9.24
N GLY A 82 -4.89 3.62 -10.02
CA GLY A 82 -4.13 2.94 -11.08
C GLY A 82 -4.92 2.62 -12.35
N THR A 83 -6.22 2.94 -12.42
CA THR A 83 -7.11 2.64 -13.55
C THR A 83 -6.64 3.25 -14.88
N GLU A 84 -6.03 4.44 -14.85
CA GLU A 84 -5.52 5.11 -16.05
C GLU A 84 -4.44 4.32 -16.80
N VAL A 85 -3.73 3.42 -16.10
CA VAL A 85 -2.64 2.62 -16.67
C VAL A 85 -3.03 1.14 -16.75
N ALA A 86 -3.54 0.57 -15.67
CA ALA A 86 -3.88 -0.85 -15.60
C ALA A 86 -5.24 -1.19 -16.21
N GLN A 87 -6.08 -0.19 -16.49
CA GLN A 87 -7.47 -0.37 -16.96
C GLN A 87 -8.32 -1.26 -16.04
N ASN A 88 -7.91 -1.36 -14.77
CA ASN A 88 -8.59 -2.07 -13.70
C ASN A 88 -8.27 -1.37 -12.37
N SER A 89 -9.17 -1.51 -11.39
CA SER A 89 -8.90 -1.18 -9.99
C SER A 89 -7.81 -2.11 -9.44
N PRO A 90 -7.18 -1.80 -8.28
CA PRO A 90 -6.10 -2.62 -7.77
C PRO A 90 -6.54 -4.05 -7.49
N VAL A 91 -5.75 -5.02 -7.96
CA VAL A 91 -6.06 -6.44 -7.74
C VAL A 91 -5.83 -6.85 -6.29
N ILE A 92 -5.01 -6.09 -5.56
CA ILE A 92 -4.71 -6.26 -4.13
C ILE A 92 -4.63 -4.87 -3.49
N ILE A 93 -5.31 -4.67 -2.35
CA ILE A 93 -5.21 -3.47 -1.52
C ILE A 93 -4.97 -3.88 -0.07
N GLY A 94 -3.83 -3.49 0.51
CA GLY A 94 -3.67 -3.48 1.96
C GLY A 94 -4.36 -2.25 2.56
N VAL A 95 -5.04 -2.40 3.69
CA VAL A 95 -5.69 -1.29 4.38
C VAL A 95 -5.34 -1.25 5.85
N SER A 96 -5.45 -0.06 6.45
CA SER A 96 -5.36 0.15 7.90
C SER A 96 -6.48 1.06 8.38
N GLU A 97 -6.66 1.10 9.70
CA GLU A 97 -7.73 1.88 10.34
C GLU A 97 -9.12 1.42 9.94
N VAL A 98 -9.28 0.09 9.86
CA VAL A 98 -10.57 -0.60 9.80
C VAL A 98 -10.93 -1.10 11.18
N GLU A 99 -12.20 -1.00 11.57
CA GLU A 99 -12.67 -1.48 12.86
C GLU A 99 -12.87 -3.00 12.89
N ASN A 100 -13.50 -3.55 11.86
CA ASN A 100 -13.89 -4.95 11.81
C ASN A 100 -14.04 -5.44 10.36
N ARG A 101 -14.48 -6.69 10.20
CA ARG A 101 -14.65 -7.29 8.87
C ARG A 101 -15.88 -6.73 8.16
N GLU A 102 -16.93 -6.38 8.88
CA GLU A 102 -18.20 -5.86 8.37
C GLU A 102 -18.00 -4.53 7.63
N VAL A 103 -17.22 -3.59 8.18
CA VAL A 103 -16.92 -2.32 7.49
C VAL A 103 -16.16 -2.53 6.18
N MET A 104 -15.32 -3.57 6.11
CA MET A 104 -14.63 -3.94 4.87
C MET A 104 -15.60 -4.54 3.85
N GLU A 105 -16.55 -5.37 4.30
CA GLU A 105 -17.59 -5.92 3.44
C GLU A 105 -18.49 -4.83 2.87
N ASP A 106 -18.86 -3.84 3.67
CA ASP A 106 -19.65 -2.70 3.19
C ASP A 106 -18.93 -1.92 2.09
N VAL A 107 -17.61 -1.70 2.22
CA VAL A 107 -16.80 -1.09 1.16
C VAL A 107 -16.76 -1.98 -0.08
N ALA A 108 -16.49 -3.28 0.06
CA ALA A 108 -16.40 -4.21 -1.06
C ALA A 108 -17.72 -4.37 -1.83
N ASN A 109 -18.86 -4.17 -1.14
CA ASN A 109 -20.20 -4.28 -1.71
C ASN A 109 -20.76 -2.95 -2.23
N ASP A 110 -20.02 -1.83 -2.13
CA ASP A 110 -20.42 -0.58 -2.76
C ASP A 110 -20.57 -0.77 -4.30
N PRO A 111 -21.57 -0.14 -4.95
CA PRO A 111 -21.80 -0.30 -6.39
C PRO A 111 -20.58 -0.03 -7.28
N LEU A 112 -19.60 0.77 -6.83
CA LEU A 112 -18.36 1.04 -7.56
C LEU A 112 -17.37 -0.12 -7.57
N LEU A 113 -17.50 -1.07 -6.63
CA LEU A 113 -16.58 -2.20 -6.45
C LEU A 113 -17.24 -3.57 -6.63
N LEU A 114 -18.57 -3.63 -6.66
CA LEU A 114 -19.33 -4.88 -6.73
C LEU A 114 -18.90 -5.78 -7.91
N ASP A 115 -18.58 -5.20 -9.07
CA ASP A 115 -18.14 -5.94 -10.26
C ASP A 115 -16.71 -6.48 -10.17
N LYS A 116 -15.92 -6.00 -9.20
CA LYS A 116 -14.53 -6.43 -8.97
C LYS A 116 -14.43 -7.69 -8.13
N ASP A 117 -15.51 -8.06 -7.44
CA ASP A 117 -15.62 -9.26 -6.60
C ASP A 117 -14.42 -9.41 -5.65
N TYR A 118 -14.25 -8.39 -4.79
CA TYR A 118 -13.19 -8.40 -3.78
C TYR A 118 -13.46 -9.47 -2.72
N GLY A 119 -12.45 -10.28 -2.43
CA GLY A 119 -12.32 -11.05 -1.20
C GLY A 119 -11.60 -10.24 -0.13
N ILE A 120 -11.76 -10.66 1.13
CA ILE A 120 -11.21 -9.99 2.30
C ILE A 120 -10.39 -10.99 3.11
N VAL A 121 -9.22 -10.56 3.60
CA VAL A 121 -8.50 -11.19 4.70
C VAL A 121 -8.40 -10.18 5.84
N HIS A 122 -8.92 -10.52 7.01
CA HIS A 122 -8.98 -9.67 8.19
C HIS A 122 -8.85 -10.53 9.45
N TYR A 123 -8.23 -9.98 10.49
CA TYR A 123 -8.18 -10.55 11.84
C TYR A 123 -8.29 -9.42 12.84
N ASP A 124 -9.04 -9.65 13.92
CA ASP A 124 -9.10 -8.70 15.02
C ASP A 124 -7.76 -8.71 15.76
N SER A 125 -7.21 -7.53 16.03
CA SER A 125 -5.98 -7.39 16.79
C SER A 125 -6.25 -7.03 18.26
N PRO A 126 -5.21 -7.12 19.11
CA PRO A 126 -5.32 -6.71 20.51
C PRO A 126 -5.51 -5.20 20.72
N ASP A 127 -5.49 -4.37 19.67
CA ASP A 127 -5.67 -2.93 19.79
C ASP A 127 -6.96 -2.60 20.56
N GLN A 128 -6.81 -1.76 21.59
CA GLN A 128 -7.91 -1.45 22.53
C GLN A 128 -9.01 -0.62 21.89
N ARG A 129 -8.73 0.06 20.77
CA ARG A 129 -9.74 0.81 20.01
C ARG A 129 -10.43 -0.06 18.95
N GLY A 130 -10.00 -1.30 18.76
CA GLY A 130 -10.48 -2.15 17.66
C GLY A 130 -9.92 -1.74 16.30
N ILE A 131 -8.80 -1.03 16.24
CA ILE A 131 -8.21 -0.66 14.95
C ILE A 131 -7.37 -1.82 14.43
N ASP A 132 -7.63 -2.20 13.18
CA ASP A 132 -6.97 -3.31 12.51
C ASP A 132 -6.39 -2.95 11.14
N VAL A 133 -5.73 -3.95 10.56
CA VAL A 133 -5.28 -3.98 9.16
C VAL A 133 -6.05 -5.06 8.42
N GLY A 134 -6.22 -4.86 7.11
CA GLY A 134 -6.92 -5.81 6.26
C GLY A 134 -6.31 -5.91 4.87
N LEU A 135 -6.76 -6.90 4.10
CA LEU A 135 -6.41 -7.05 2.70
C LEU A 135 -7.67 -7.27 1.87
N PHE A 136 -7.91 -6.39 0.90
CA PHE A 136 -8.80 -6.65 -0.23
C PHE A 136 -8.03 -7.31 -1.36
N TYR A 137 -8.64 -8.27 -2.03
CA TYR A 137 -8.06 -8.87 -3.24
C TYR A 137 -9.15 -9.24 -4.25
N GLN A 138 -8.96 -8.95 -5.54
CA GLN A 138 -9.89 -9.40 -6.58
C GLN A 138 -9.74 -10.91 -6.75
N LYS A 139 -10.79 -11.68 -6.43
CA LYS A 139 -10.76 -13.16 -6.41
C LYS A 139 -10.36 -13.77 -7.75
N LYS A 140 -10.65 -13.07 -8.85
CA LYS A 140 -10.26 -13.46 -10.21
C LYS A 140 -8.74 -13.55 -10.40
N PHE A 141 -7.96 -12.74 -9.70
CA PHE A 141 -6.54 -12.58 -9.95
C PHE A 141 -5.66 -13.12 -8.82
N PHE A 142 -6.14 -13.04 -7.58
CA PHE A 142 -5.38 -13.48 -6.41
C PHE A 142 -6.14 -14.51 -5.58
N THR A 143 -5.46 -15.59 -5.23
CA THR A 143 -5.98 -16.64 -4.36
C THR A 143 -5.10 -16.77 -3.12
N PRO A 144 -5.56 -16.31 -1.93
CA PRO A 144 -4.87 -16.60 -0.68
C PRO A 144 -4.76 -18.11 -0.45
N LEU A 145 -3.59 -18.57 -0.03
CA LEU A 145 -3.33 -19.98 0.31
C LEU A 145 -3.02 -20.16 1.80
N HIS A 146 -2.34 -19.20 2.41
CA HIS A 146 -2.06 -19.18 3.84
C HIS A 146 -2.13 -17.75 4.36
N THR A 147 -2.84 -17.56 5.46
CA THR A 147 -3.01 -16.26 6.12
C THR A 147 -2.69 -16.39 7.61
N SER A 148 -2.06 -15.37 8.18
CA SER A 148 -1.77 -15.32 9.61
C SER A 148 -1.66 -13.88 10.10
N SER A 149 -2.08 -13.66 11.34
CA SER A 149 -1.83 -12.42 12.08
C SER A 149 -0.64 -12.60 13.01
N HIS A 150 0.18 -11.56 13.15
CA HIS A 150 1.39 -11.58 13.97
C HIS A 150 1.37 -10.44 14.98
N GLU A 151 1.18 -10.80 16.25
CA GLU A 151 1.11 -9.84 17.34
C GLU A 151 2.44 -9.15 17.64
N LEU A 152 2.38 -7.82 17.80
CA LEU A 152 3.49 -7.01 18.28
C LEU A 152 3.49 -6.91 19.80
N ILE A 153 4.35 -7.69 20.45
CA ILE A 153 4.56 -7.62 21.90
C ILE A 153 5.54 -6.49 22.24
N ILE A 154 5.02 -5.39 22.77
CA ILE A 154 5.79 -4.22 23.22
C ILE A 154 5.29 -3.73 24.60
N PHE A 155 6.14 -2.97 25.27
CA PHE A 155 5.88 -2.42 26.59
C PHE A 155 6.13 -0.92 26.58
N ASP A 156 5.48 -0.19 27.50
CA ASP A 156 5.79 1.21 27.71
C ASP A 156 7.13 1.35 28.42
N ASP A 157 7.96 2.31 27.98
CA ASP A 157 9.30 2.49 28.54
C ASP A 157 9.26 3.00 29.99
N ASP A 158 8.23 3.80 30.34
CA ASP A 158 8.09 4.42 31.65
C ASP A 158 7.36 3.48 32.62
N THR A 159 6.18 2.98 32.24
CA THR A 159 5.34 2.17 33.14
C THR A 159 5.70 0.69 33.14
N ARG A 160 6.43 0.21 32.12
CA ARG A 160 6.70 -1.22 31.85
C ARG A 160 5.45 -2.07 31.62
N GLU A 161 4.29 -1.43 31.45
CA GLU A 161 3.05 -2.12 31.15
C GLU A 161 2.99 -2.54 29.69
N ARG A 162 2.23 -3.61 29.40
CA ARG A 162 2.02 -4.08 28.03
C ARG A 162 1.27 -3.02 27.24
N VAL A 163 1.79 -2.68 26.06
CA VAL A 163 1.11 -1.82 25.10
C VAL A 163 0.45 -2.71 24.07
N TYR A 164 -0.87 -2.75 24.12
CA TYR A 164 -1.69 -3.44 23.12
C TYR A 164 -1.83 -2.56 21.88
N THR A 165 -1.55 -3.14 20.71
CA THR A 165 -1.46 -2.43 19.43
C THR A 165 -1.79 -3.40 18.31
N ARG A 166 -1.87 -2.87 17.09
CA ARG A 166 -2.13 -3.60 15.85
C ARG A 166 -1.13 -4.72 15.60
N ASP A 167 -1.65 -5.79 15.02
CA ASP A 167 -0.89 -6.89 14.47
C ASP A 167 -0.33 -6.56 13.08
N GLN A 168 0.57 -7.42 12.59
CA GLN A 168 0.99 -7.45 11.20
C GLN A 168 0.35 -8.63 10.48
N LEU A 169 -0.39 -8.36 9.41
CA LEU A 169 -1.07 -9.38 8.62
C LEU A 169 -0.11 -9.94 7.56
N LEU A 170 0.07 -11.25 7.52
CA LEU A 170 0.75 -11.98 6.45
C LEU A 170 -0.27 -12.74 5.60
N VAL A 171 -0.27 -12.48 4.29
CA VAL A 171 -1.05 -13.23 3.30
C VAL A 171 -0.12 -13.79 2.24
N SER A 172 -0.08 -15.11 2.13
CA SER A 172 0.69 -15.84 1.13
C SER A 172 -0.30 -16.46 0.14
N GLY A 173 -0.16 -16.17 -1.15
CA GLY A 173 -1.11 -16.64 -2.16
C GLY A 173 -0.57 -16.56 -3.59
N LYS A 174 -1.41 -16.95 -4.55
CA LYS A 174 -1.08 -16.94 -5.98
C LYS A 174 -1.68 -15.72 -6.66
N LEU A 175 -0.85 -14.88 -7.27
CA LEU A 175 -1.25 -13.86 -8.23
C LEU A 175 -1.10 -14.44 -9.64
N GLU A 176 -2.21 -14.87 -10.24
CA GLU A 176 -2.25 -15.57 -11.55
C GLU A 176 -1.14 -16.63 -11.68
N ASP A 177 -1.20 -17.61 -10.77
CA ASP A 177 -0.30 -18.75 -10.60
C ASP A 177 1.08 -18.47 -9.98
N GLU A 178 1.45 -17.21 -9.77
CA GLU A 178 2.72 -16.86 -9.12
C GLU A 178 2.58 -16.70 -7.62
N MET A 179 3.40 -17.43 -6.87
CA MET A 179 3.44 -17.30 -5.43
C MET A 179 4.00 -15.92 -5.04
N ILE A 180 3.21 -15.17 -4.27
CA ILE A 180 3.63 -13.91 -3.64
C ILE A 180 3.20 -13.89 -2.17
N HIS A 181 3.91 -13.10 -1.38
CA HIS A 181 3.61 -12.83 0.01
C HIS A 181 3.36 -11.35 0.20
N ILE A 182 2.36 -11.01 1.00
CA ILE A 182 1.95 -9.64 1.29
C ILE A 182 1.97 -9.49 2.80
N ILE A 183 2.69 -8.48 3.29
CA ILE A 183 2.68 -8.11 4.70
C ILE A 183 2.04 -6.73 4.83
N VAL A 184 0.89 -6.63 5.49
CA VAL A 184 0.17 -5.38 5.75
C VAL A 184 0.46 -4.90 7.17
N ASN A 185 0.79 -3.62 7.31
CA ASN A 185 1.27 -3.02 8.56
C ASN A 185 0.50 -1.77 8.93
N HIS A 186 0.31 -1.57 10.24
CA HIS A 186 -0.04 -0.29 10.82
C HIS A 186 0.74 -0.09 12.13
N TRP A 187 1.95 0.47 12.03
CA TRP A 187 2.87 0.54 13.17
C TRP A 187 2.44 1.57 14.23
N PRO A 188 2.96 1.48 15.47
CA PRO A 188 2.64 2.42 16.53
C PRO A 188 2.83 3.89 16.12
N SER A 189 1.83 4.73 16.42
CA SER A 189 1.85 6.14 16.01
C SER A 189 2.92 6.94 16.72
N ARG A 190 3.20 8.15 16.21
CA ARG A 190 4.16 9.09 16.81
C ARG A 190 3.65 9.79 18.09
N ARG A 191 2.69 9.20 18.81
CA ARG A 191 2.11 9.77 20.04
C ARG A 191 3.20 9.98 21.10
N GLY A 192 3.22 11.18 21.69
CA GLY A 192 4.26 11.59 22.63
C GLY A 192 5.58 12.05 21.98
N GLY A 193 5.60 12.18 20.65
CA GLY A 193 6.75 12.63 19.86
C GLY A 193 7.50 11.48 19.20
N GLU A 194 8.17 11.77 18.08
CA GLU A 194 8.90 10.78 17.27
C GLU A 194 9.96 10.05 18.11
N ALA A 195 10.78 10.79 18.88
CA ALA A 195 11.87 10.21 19.66
C ALA A 195 11.39 9.23 20.73
N ARG A 196 10.30 9.57 21.45
CA ARG A 196 9.73 8.72 22.50
C ARG A 196 9.07 7.46 21.93
N SER A 197 8.41 7.59 20.80
CA SER A 197 7.67 6.49 20.17
C SER A 197 8.53 5.59 19.26
N ARG A 198 9.72 6.05 18.86
CA ARG A 198 10.64 5.33 17.95
C ARG A 198 10.93 3.88 18.36
N PRO A 199 11.23 3.55 19.64
CA PRO A 199 11.51 2.17 20.02
C PRO A 199 10.37 1.20 19.69
N LYS A 200 9.11 1.65 19.80
CA LYS A 200 7.91 0.86 19.48
C LYS A 200 7.84 0.55 17.98
N ARG A 201 8.15 1.52 17.10
CA ARG A 201 8.23 1.32 15.64
C ARG A 201 9.43 0.48 15.22
N VAL A 202 10.57 0.63 15.89
CA VAL A 202 11.74 -0.25 15.69
C VAL A 202 11.40 -1.70 16.06
N ALA A 203 10.64 -1.94 17.13
CA ALA A 203 10.16 -3.27 17.49
C ALA A 203 9.20 -3.83 16.42
N ALA A 204 8.28 -3.00 15.90
CA ALA A 204 7.41 -3.38 14.79
C ALA A 204 8.20 -3.77 13.54
N ALA A 205 9.21 -2.99 13.17
CA ALA A 205 10.09 -3.30 12.05
C ALA A 205 10.90 -4.60 12.26
N LYS A 206 11.30 -4.90 13.50
CA LYS A 206 11.98 -6.18 13.83
C LYS A 206 11.04 -7.37 13.67
N LEU A 207 9.78 -7.25 14.09
CA LEU A 207 8.77 -8.28 13.85
C LEU A 207 8.56 -8.49 12.35
N ASN A 208 8.44 -7.40 11.58
CA ASN A 208 8.30 -7.45 10.13
C ASN A 208 9.51 -8.15 9.48
N LYS A 209 10.73 -7.76 9.87
CA LYS A 209 11.97 -8.37 9.39
C LYS A 209 12.04 -9.87 9.70
N LYS A 210 11.59 -10.29 10.89
CA LYS A 210 11.51 -11.71 11.26
C LYS A 210 10.58 -12.51 10.33
N ILE A 211 9.42 -11.94 9.96
CA ILE A 211 8.48 -12.57 9.02
C ILE A 211 9.15 -12.73 7.64
N ILE A 212 9.77 -11.66 7.14
CA ILE A 212 10.49 -11.66 5.86
C ILE A 212 11.60 -12.72 5.86
N ASP A 213 12.44 -12.74 6.90
CA ASP A 213 13.55 -13.68 7.02
C ASP A 213 13.07 -15.13 7.08
N SER A 214 11.94 -15.38 7.75
CA SER A 214 11.32 -16.71 7.79
C SER A 214 10.91 -17.19 6.40
N LEU A 215 10.24 -16.34 5.63
CA LEU A 215 9.84 -16.64 4.24
C LEU A 215 11.07 -16.85 3.36
N GLN A 216 12.08 -15.99 3.47
CA GLN A 216 13.32 -16.07 2.69
C GLN A 216 14.28 -17.18 3.12
N THR A 217 14.02 -17.82 4.27
CA THR A 217 14.71 -19.04 4.69
C THR A 217 14.14 -20.26 3.97
N ILE A 218 12.83 -20.28 3.74
CA ILE A 218 12.14 -21.32 2.97
C ILE A 218 12.44 -21.16 1.48
N ASP A 219 12.33 -19.94 0.95
CA ASP A 219 12.63 -19.61 -0.43
C ASP A 219 13.42 -18.29 -0.52
N PRO A 220 14.74 -18.32 -0.82
CA PRO A 220 15.55 -17.10 -0.93
C PRO A 220 15.08 -16.14 -2.03
N TYR A 221 14.26 -16.60 -2.98
CA TYR A 221 13.65 -15.81 -4.05
C TYR A 221 12.17 -15.48 -3.80
N ALA A 222 11.71 -15.59 -2.54
CA ALA A 222 10.36 -15.22 -2.17
C ALA A 222 10.04 -13.78 -2.58
N LYS A 223 8.98 -13.63 -3.38
CA LYS A 223 8.38 -12.35 -3.75
C LYS A 223 7.52 -11.85 -2.60
N ILE A 224 8.04 -10.88 -1.87
CA ILE A 224 7.37 -10.31 -0.69
C ILE A 224 7.12 -8.83 -0.94
N LEU A 225 5.86 -8.41 -0.84
CA LEU A 225 5.44 -7.02 -0.77
C LEU A 225 5.22 -6.65 0.69
N ILE A 226 5.90 -5.61 1.16
CA ILE A 226 5.71 -5.03 2.49
C ILE A 226 4.98 -3.72 2.29
N MET A 227 3.77 -3.61 2.83
CA MET A 227 2.95 -2.41 2.68
C MET A 227 2.32 -1.99 3.99
N GLY A 228 2.03 -0.71 4.15
CA GLY A 228 1.42 -0.23 5.38
C GLY A 228 1.60 1.24 5.67
N ASP A 229 0.86 1.70 6.67
CA ASP A 229 1.15 2.93 7.40
C ASP A 229 2.20 2.58 8.45
N LEU A 230 3.44 2.94 8.15
CA LEU A 230 4.58 2.64 9.02
C LEU A 230 4.71 3.67 10.16
N ASN A 231 3.94 4.76 10.15
CA ASN A 231 4.14 5.92 11.02
C ASN A 231 5.62 6.41 11.07
N ASP A 232 6.39 6.05 10.05
CA ASP A 232 7.79 6.39 9.84
C ASP A 232 8.03 6.71 8.38
N ASP A 233 8.86 7.71 8.15
CA ASP A 233 9.30 8.11 6.82
C ASP A 233 10.33 7.08 6.29
N PRO A 234 10.55 6.99 4.97
CA PRO A 234 11.46 6.01 4.38
C PRO A 234 12.90 6.09 4.88
N THR A 235 13.28 7.22 5.50
CA THR A 235 14.62 7.49 6.03
C THR A 235 14.78 7.18 7.51
N ASN A 236 13.71 6.81 8.23
CA ASN A 236 13.80 6.51 9.66
C ASN A 236 14.50 5.17 9.93
N ALA A 237 15.01 5.01 11.16
CA ALA A 237 15.79 3.83 11.58
C ALA A 237 15.04 2.50 11.40
N SER A 238 13.73 2.49 11.61
CA SER A 238 12.87 1.32 11.38
C SER A 238 12.97 0.81 9.93
N VAL A 239 13.06 1.71 8.94
CA VAL A 239 13.16 1.36 7.53
C VAL A 239 14.63 1.18 7.10
N LYS A 240 15.51 2.13 7.43
CA LYS A 240 16.90 2.15 6.94
C LYS A 240 17.85 1.24 7.70
N GLU A 241 17.68 1.10 9.01
CA GLU A 241 18.61 0.34 9.85
C GLU A 241 18.09 -1.08 10.14
N VAL A 242 16.79 -1.22 10.41
CA VAL A 242 16.18 -2.52 10.74
C VAL A 242 15.81 -3.30 9.48
N LEU A 243 14.95 -2.75 8.61
CA LEU A 243 14.59 -3.41 7.36
C LEU A 243 15.73 -3.39 6.33
N LYS A 244 16.64 -2.41 6.43
CA LYS A 244 17.73 -2.18 5.48
C LYS A 244 17.22 -2.05 4.05
N ALA A 245 16.11 -1.31 3.89
CA ALA A 245 15.52 -1.11 2.59
C ALA A 245 16.36 -0.13 1.76
N GLU A 246 16.68 -0.52 0.52
CA GLU A 246 17.51 0.25 -0.39
C GLU A 246 16.67 1.13 -1.32
N LYS A 247 17.21 2.30 -1.63
CA LYS A 247 16.56 3.32 -2.47
C LYS A 247 16.73 3.06 -3.96
N GLU A 248 17.91 2.58 -4.34
CA GLU A 248 18.25 2.27 -5.74
C GLU A 248 18.10 0.78 -5.98
N LYS A 249 17.60 0.40 -7.16
CA LYS A 249 17.32 -1.01 -7.48
C LYS A 249 18.60 -1.83 -7.53
N GLU A 250 19.69 -1.20 -7.97
CA GLU A 250 21.00 -1.79 -8.21
C GLU A 250 21.72 -2.17 -6.90
N ASP A 251 21.37 -1.49 -5.80
CA ASP A 251 21.94 -1.75 -4.47
C ASP A 251 21.24 -2.93 -3.77
N VAL A 252 20.08 -3.37 -4.28
CA VAL A 252 19.26 -4.42 -3.68
C VAL A 252 19.85 -5.78 -4.01
N LYS A 253 20.54 -6.37 -3.03
CA LYS A 253 21.13 -7.72 -3.14
C LYS A 253 20.09 -8.82 -2.94
N LEU A 254 20.48 -10.08 -3.15
CA LEU A 254 19.66 -11.25 -2.80
C LEU A 254 19.17 -11.13 -1.35
N LYS A 255 17.89 -11.44 -1.11
CA LYS A 255 17.15 -11.21 0.15
C LYS A 255 16.99 -9.74 0.58
N GLY A 256 17.48 -8.80 -0.23
CA GLY A 256 17.34 -7.36 0.00
C GLY A 256 15.92 -6.87 -0.26
N ILE A 257 15.65 -5.68 0.29
CA ILE A 257 14.37 -4.98 0.17
C ILE A 257 14.61 -3.68 -0.60
N TYR A 258 13.75 -3.41 -1.57
CA TYR A 258 13.71 -2.17 -2.33
C TYR A 258 12.57 -1.29 -1.83
N ASN A 259 12.86 -0.01 -1.61
CA ASN A 259 11.89 1.00 -1.22
C ASN A 259 11.82 2.13 -2.25
N PRO A 260 10.87 2.08 -3.20
CA PRO A 260 10.69 3.16 -4.16
C PRO A 260 10.22 4.48 -3.52
N MET A 261 9.68 4.43 -2.29
CA MET A 261 9.10 5.60 -1.62
C MET A 261 10.16 6.58 -1.12
N GLU A 262 11.39 6.13 -0.86
CA GLU A 262 12.47 7.01 -0.41
C GLU A 262 12.80 8.11 -1.43
N ASN A 263 12.69 7.82 -2.73
CA ASN A 263 12.88 8.83 -3.78
C ASN A 263 11.75 9.88 -3.78
N PHE A 264 10.49 9.47 -3.57
CA PHE A 264 9.37 10.42 -3.43
C PHE A 264 9.54 11.33 -2.22
N PHE A 265 9.94 10.77 -1.07
CA PHE A 265 10.17 11.55 0.14
C PHE A 265 11.29 12.58 -0.05
N LYS A 266 12.39 12.21 -0.71
CA LYS A 266 13.48 13.14 -1.05
C LYS A 266 13.07 14.27 -2.00
N MET A 267 12.03 14.06 -2.81
CA MET A 267 11.41 15.10 -3.64
C MET A 267 10.43 15.99 -2.87
N GLY A 268 10.27 15.77 -1.55
CA GLY A 268 9.32 16.50 -0.71
C GLY A 268 7.88 16.03 -0.84
N LEU A 269 7.64 14.85 -1.42
CA LEU A 269 6.32 14.25 -1.52
C LEU A 269 6.01 13.42 -0.26
N GLY A 270 4.75 13.45 0.15
CA GLY A 270 4.26 12.67 1.28
C GLY A 270 2.87 12.10 1.02
N SER A 271 2.47 11.19 1.91
CA SER A 271 1.12 10.63 1.97
C SER A 271 0.27 11.31 3.03
N ASN A 272 0.89 11.88 4.08
CA ASN A 272 0.24 12.59 5.17
C ASN A 272 0.91 13.96 5.38
N ALA A 273 0.15 14.94 5.88
CA ALA A 273 0.66 16.27 6.19
C ALA A 273 0.14 16.80 7.53
N TYR A 274 1.05 17.30 8.35
CA TYR A 274 0.74 17.90 9.65
C TYR A 274 1.66 19.08 9.95
N ARG A 275 1.08 20.22 10.34
CA ARG A 275 1.80 21.48 10.68
C ARG A 275 2.86 21.87 9.63
N ASP A 276 2.46 21.88 8.37
CA ASP A 276 3.30 22.24 7.21
C ASP A 276 4.51 21.32 6.97
N SER A 277 4.51 20.14 7.58
CA SER A 277 5.46 19.07 7.29
C SER A 277 4.76 17.92 6.59
N TRP A 278 5.31 17.50 5.46
CA TRP A 278 4.93 16.26 4.78
C TRP A 278 5.65 15.07 5.41
N SER A 279 4.91 13.99 5.55
CA SER A 279 5.42 12.68 5.93
C SER A 279 5.01 11.64 4.89
N LEU A 280 5.86 10.63 4.69
CA LEU A 280 5.57 9.51 3.79
C LEU A 280 5.51 8.20 4.59
N PHE A 281 4.47 8.10 5.42
CA PHE A 281 4.26 6.95 6.29
C PHE A 281 3.72 5.74 5.55
N ASP A 282 2.86 5.99 4.56
CA ASP A 282 2.29 4.96 3.70
C ASP A 282 3.34 4.53 2.68
N GLN A 283 3.78 3.27 2.78
CA GLN A 283 4.85 2.77 1.94
C GLN A 283 4.50 1.40 1.35
N ILE A 284 5.00 1.13 0.15
CA ILE A 284 5.04 -0.22 -0.46
C ILE A 284 6.48 -0.49 -0.86
N MET A 285 7.07 -1.49 -0.22
CA MET A 285 8.41 -2.01 -0.46
C MET A 285 8.31 -3.44 -0.99
N MET A 286 9.39 -3.92 -1.59
CA MET A 286 9.39 -5.24 -2.21
C MET A 286 10.75 -5.91 -2.17
N THR A 287 10.79 -7.23 -2.15
CA THR A 287 12.05 -7.98 -2.20
C THR A 287 12.65 -7.98 -3.61
N GLN A 288 13.97 -8.21 -3.66
CA GLN A 288 14.77 -8.22 -4.90
C GLN A 288 14.16 -8.98 -6.10
N PRO A 289 13.49 -10.14 -5.96
CA PRO A 289 12.93 -10.89 -7.10
C PRO A 289 11.91 -10.10 -7.94
N PHE A 290 11.30 -9.05 -7.40
CA PHE A 290 10.46 -8.14 -8.17
C PHE A 290 11.25 -7.23 -9.13
N LEU A 291 12.57 -7.11 -8.98
CA LEU A 291 13.42 -6.18 -9.72
C LEU A 291 14.17 -6.83 -10.89
N GLU A 292 13.98 -8.13 -11.11
CA GLU A 292 14.60 -8.83 -12.22
C GLU A 292 14.11 -8.30 -13.58
N LYS A 293 14.94 -8.47 -14.62
CA LYS A 293 14.65 -8.02 -15.99
C LYS A 293 13.97 -9.08 -16.86
N ASP A 294 13.80 -10.29 -16.34
CA ASP A 294 13.00 -11.32 -17.00
C ASP A 294 11.52 -11.11 -16.65
N TYR A 295 10.71 -10.74 -17.64
CA TYR A 295 9.30 -10.44 -17.48
C TYR A 295 8.38 -11.65 -17.74
N SER A 296 8.92 -12.87 -17.80
CA SER A 296 8.12 -14.12 -17.77
C SER A 296 7.26 -14.25 -16.50
N SER A 297 7.55 -13.42 -15.51
CA SER A 297 6.95 -13.38 -14.19
C SER A 297 6.69 -11.92 -13.76
N PHE A 298 5.79 -11.66 -12.80
CA PHE A 298 5.46 -10.29 -12.40
C PHE A 298 6.64 -9.52 -11.81
N ARG A 299 6.97 -8.37 -12.42
CA ARG A 299 8.05 -7.47 -11.98
C ARG A 299 7.53 -6.09 -11.64
N PHE A 300 8.21 -5.42 -10.74
CA PHE A 300 7.97 -4.03 -10.42
C PHE A 300 8.27 -3.14 -11.62
N TYR A 301 7.26 -2.37 -12.03
CA TYR A 301 7.40 -1.37 -13.07
C TYR A 301 7.59 0.02 -12.48
N LYS A 302 6.62 0.48 -11.69
CA LYS A 302 6.56 1.86 -11.21
C LYS A 302 5.75 1.94 -9.91
N ALA A 303 6.11 2.89 -9.05
CA ALA A 303 5.36 3.26 -7.86
C ALA A 303 4.68 4.64 -8.05
N GLY A 304 3.71 4.96 -7.19
CA GLY A 304 3.07 6.26 -7.16
C GLY A 304 2.36 6.55 -5.83
N ILE A 305 2.12 7.84 -5.58
CA ILE A 305 1.23 8.37 -4.54
C ILE A 305 -0.02 8.85 -5.27
N TYR A 306 -1.18 8.31 -4.92
CA TYR A 306 -2.45 8.64 -5.55
C TYR A 306 -3.06 9.89 -4.91
N ASN A 307 -2.87 11.04 -5.54
CA ASN A 307 -3.24 12.36 -5.01
C ASN A 307 -4.15 13.15 -5.98
N LYS A 308 -5.17 12.49 -6.56
CA LYS A 308 -6.11 13.16 -7.48
C LYS A 308 -6.78 14.36 -6.80
N ASN A 309 -7.12 15.37 -7.60
CA ASN A 309 -7.67 16.66 -7.13
C ASN A 309 -8.91 16.56 -6.21
N TYR A 310 -9.67 15.46 -6.26
CA TYR A 310 -10.82 15.27 -5.38
C TYR A 310 -10.42 14.81 -3.96
N LEU A 311 -9.21 14.26 -3.79
CA LEU A 311 -8.63 13.89 -2.51
C LEU A 311 -7.90 15.04 -1.84
N VAL A 312 -7.85 16.22 -2.45
CA VAL A 312 -7.01 17.33 -1.99
C VAL A 312 -7.86 18.49 -1.50
N ASN A 313 -7.51 19.04 -0.34
CA ASN A 313 -8.05 20.30 0.14
C ASN A 313 -7.74 21.43 -0.85
N LYS A 314 -8.80 22.03 -1.43
CA LYS A 314 -8.64 23.00 -2.54
C LYS A 314 -8.32 24.43 -2.07
N ARG A 315 -8.68 24.78 -0.83
CA ARG A 315 -8.65 26.15 -0.29
C ARG A 315 -8.38 26.14 1.22
N GLY A 316 -8.11 27.32 1.78
CA GLY A 316 -7.93 27.52 3.22
C GLY A 316 -6.56 27.09 3.73
N ARG A 317 -6.42 27.06 5.06
CA ARG A 317 -5.16 26.74 5.76
C ARG A 317 -4.56 25.38 5.38
N TRP A 318 -5.40 24.43 4.97
CA TRP A 318 -5.01 23.05 4.62
C TRP A 318 -4.85 22.83 3.11
N LYS A 319 -4.80 23.90 2.30
CA LYS A 319 -4.72 23.76 0.84
C LYS A 319 -3.54 22.86 0.44
N GLY A 320 -3.81 21.84 -0.37
CA GLY A 320 -2.82 20.85 -0.83
C GLY A 320 -2.74 19.59 0.04
N TYR A 321 -3.33 19.58 1.23
CA TYR A 321 -3.31 18.41 2.13
C TYR A 321 -4.38 17.39 1.70
N PRO A 322 -4.25 16.12 2.10
CA PRO A 322 -5.32 15.15 1.99
C PRO A 322 -6.63 15.69 2.58
N LEU A 323 -7.73 15.50 1.86
CA LEU A 323 -9.08 15.85 2.27
C LEU A 323 -9.57 14.76 3.23
N ARG A 324 -9.25 14.95 4.51
CA ARG A 324 -9.61 14.05 5.61
C ARG A 324 -11.10 13.93 5.84
N SER A 325 -11.59 12.75 6.24
CA SER A 325 -12.98 12.46 6.60
C SER A 325 -13.49 13.32 7.74
N PHE A 326 -12.70 13.50 8.80
CA PHE A 326 -13.18 14.13 10.02
C PHE A 326 -12.34 15.34 10.43
N ALA A 327 -12.99 16.44 10.77
CA ALA A 327 -12.34 17.63 11.29
C ALA A 327 -13.29 18.41 12.21
N ASP A 328 -12.72 19.06 13.22
CA ASP A 328 -13.45 19.96 14.13
C ASP A 328 -14.74 19.34 14.73
N GLY A 329 -14.72 18.02 14.97
CA GLY A 329 -15.83 17.26 15.58
C GLY A 329 -16.94 16.81 14.62
N GLY A 330 -16.75 16.93 13.31
CA GLY A 330 -17.73 16.48 12.31
C GLY A 330 -17.11 15.90 11.05
N PHE A 331 -17.97 15.37 10.18
CA PHE A 331 -17.62 14.86 8.86
C PHE A 331 -17.49 16.00 7.85
N THR A 332 -16.45 15.95 7.01
CA THR A 332 -16.10 17.02 6.07
C THR A 332 -16.54 16.75 4.62
N ASP A 333 -17.24 15.63 4.40
CA ASP A 333 -17.42 14.98 3.08
C ASP A 333 -16.10 14.51 2.43
N GLY A 334 -15.04 14.37 3.23
CA GLY A 334 -13.72 13.92 2.80
C GLY A 334 -13.52 12.40 2.76
N PHE A 335 -12.28 12.00 2.57
CA PHE A 335 -11.85 10.63 2.29
C PHE A 335 -10.95 10.09 3.41
N SER A 336 -9.69 10.50 3.43
CA SER A 336 -8.69 10.06 4.40
C SER A 336 -7.70 11.20 4.59
N ASP A 337 -7.10 11.30 5.77
CA ASP A 337 -5.95 12.17 5.99
C ASP A 337 -4.65 11.60 5.41
N HIS A 338 -4.74 10.49 4.67
CA HIS A 338 -3.66 9.87 3.91
C HIS A 338 -4.00 9.81 2.41
N PHE A 339 -3.00 10.04 1.56
CA PHE A 339 -3.06 9.63 0.15
C PHE A 339 -2.69 8.15 0.03
N PRO A 340 -3.44 7.34 -0.75
CA PRO A 340 -3.03 5.98 -1.07
C PRO A 340 -1.69 5.95 -1.78
N VAL A 341 -0.94 4.87 -1.58
CA VAL A 341 0.25 4.55 -2.38
C VAL A 341 0.00 3.28 -3.18
N TYR A 342 0.65 3.17 -4.33
CA TYR A 342 0.47 2.02 -5.20
C TYR A 342 1.71 1.69 -6.02
N ILE A 343 1.76 0.47 -6.51
CA ILE A 343 2.74 0.00 -7.48
C ILE A 343 2.04 -0.67 -8.67
N PHE A 344 2.69 -0.63 -9.82
CA PHE A 344 2.35 -1.46 -10.97
C PHE A 344 3.31 -2.64 -11.04
N LEU A 345 2.73 -3.83 -11.15
CA LEU A 345 3.42 -5.06 -11.49
C LEU A 345 3.14 -5.40 -12.95
N ILE A 346 4.17 -5.74 -13.72
CA ILE A 346 4.03 -6.11 -15.13
C ILE A 346 4.57 -7.51 -15.42
N LYS A 347 3.91 -8.21 -16.32
CA LYS A 347 4.31 -9.52 -16.83
C LYS A 347 4.10 -9.56 -18.33
N GLU A 348 5.11 -10.01 -19.07
CA GLU A 348 5.03 -10.17 -20.52
C GLU A 348 4.00 -11.26 -20.84
N ILE A 349 3.09 -10.96 -21.77
CA ILE A 349 2.14 -11.93 -22.30
C ILE A 349 2.59 -12.32 -23.70
N GLN A 350 2.53 -13.63 -23.98
CA GLN A 350 2.80 -14.21 -25.29
C GLN A 350 1.71 -13.85 -26.30
#